data_AF-A0A1E8Q674-F1
#
_entry.id   AF-A0A1E8Q674-F1
#
_cell.length_a   1.000
_cell.length_b   1.000
_cell.length_c   1.000
_cell.angle_alpha   90.00
_cell.angle_beta   90.00
_cell.angle_gamma   90.00
#
_symmetry.space_group_name_H-M   'P 1'
#
loop_
_entity.id
_entity.type
_entity.pdbx_description
1 polymer ?
#
loop_
_entity_poly.entity_id
_entity_poly.type
_entity_poly.pdbx_seq_one_letter_code
_entity_poly.pdbx_strand_id
1 'polypeptide(L)'
;MTDSVTGLTQFVHALVSALPLPPELKWHVEGAFWAVRRSFLNLAPSVAAVQLTGQSGDPVSGRVDATDPEGDAIVYRLVTGPKFGTVALADDGSYVYTPGAGFAGVDSFAIAAQDTGLHLNLFDPFRRATDAAVLMNQGAITFAFHYAVGDEAWTPEARERLLVVAHDLANHFVVTTPVTLDYDVTSSASPTSLASAGSDLISDAAGFFRTIVQNKLLSGIDSNAGAADGQINWNWANYTWALGDTVPAGAYDFTSTVMHELLHSFGFLSYIGQAGENTGRTWTIYDGFVVDQNGTRVIRGDYSFDTAFDANVTGGNGGLFLGGLGAVAGYGGALVPIYTPNPWESGSSMHHIDDATFTGDQQKLMNAQTDTGLGVRVLSPVELGILRDLGYTVVNQPVSIAAAAFGFLFVRRMRRRP
;
A
#
# COMPACT_ATOMS: atom_id res chain seq x y z
N MET A 1 13.01 -17.18 1.75
CA MET A 1 13.28 -18.45 2.49
C MET A 1 13.22 -19.70 1.60
N THR A 2 13.19 -19.56 0.26
CA THR A 2 13.17 -20.66 -0.71
C THR A 2 14.54 -21.33 -0.94
N ASP A 3 15.63 -20.79 -0.39
CA ASP A 3 17.00 -21.25 -0.64
C ASP A 3 17.49 -22.41 0.25
N SER A 4 16.84 -22.70 1.39
CA SER A 4 17.35 -23.71 2.33
C SER A 4 17.02 -25.15 1.91
N VAL A 5 15.83 -25.38 1.34
CA VAL A 5 15.37 -26.72 0.92
C VAL A 5 16.13 -27.20 -0.33
N THR A 6 16.32 -26.32 -1.31
CA THR A 6 17.10 -26.60 -2.52
C THR A 6 18.57 -26.86 -2.18
N GLY A 7 19.16 -26.06 -1.27
CA GLY A 7 20.54 -26.23 -0.82
C GLY A 7 20.77 -27.54 -0.06
N LEU A 8 19.87 -27.92 0.85
CA LEU A 8 19.97 -29.21 1.56
C LEU A 8 19.76 -30.40 0.62
N THR A 9 18.81 -30.30 -0.31
CA THR A 9 18.56 -31.33 -1.32
C THR A 9 19.80 -31.54 -2.19
N GLN A 10 20.42 -30.46 -2.66
CA GLN A 10 21.67 -30.52 -3.43
C GLN A 10 22.83 -31.07 -2.61
N PHE A 11 22.94 -30.69 -1.34
CA PHE A 11 23.97 -31.21 -0.44
C PHE A 11 23.83 -32.72 -0.20
N VAL A 12 22.63 -33.20 0.12
CA VAL A 12 22.35 -34.63 0.34
C VAL A 12 22.57 -35.43 -0.94
N HIS A 13 22.08 -34.91 -2.07
CA HIS A 13 22.30 -35.53 -3.37
C HIS A 13 23.79 -35.61 -3.72
N ALA A 14 24.57 -34.54 -3.46
CA ALA A 14 26.02 -34.54 -3.66
C ALA A 14 26.73 -35.54 -2.72
N LEU A 15 26.32 -35.59 -1.44
CA LEU A 15 26.86 -36.51 -0.45
C LEU A 15 26.61 -37.98 -0.85
N VAL A 16 25.39 -38.34 -1.23
CA VAL A 16 25.04 -39.70 -1.63
C VAL A 16 25.64 -40.07 -2.99
N SER A 17 25.72 -39.10 -3.91
CA SER A 17 26.40 -39.29 -5.20
C SER A 17 27.89 -39.61 -5.04
N ALA A 18 28.54 -39.08 -4.01
CA ALA A 18 29.95 -39.34 -3.69
C ALA A 18 30.21 -40.71 -3.03
N LEU A 19 29.17 -41.42 -2.57
CA LEU A 19 29.35 -42.74 -1.95
C LEU A 19 29.76 -43.79 -3.00
N PRO A 20 30.67 -44.73 -2.67
CA PRO A 20 31.08 -45.81 -3.56
C PRO A 20 30.04 -46.96 -3.57
N LEU A 21 28.79 -46.63 -3.89
CA LEU A 21 27.66 -47.57 -3.90
C LEU A 21 27.10 -47.73 -5.33
N PRO A 22 26.51 -48.88 -5.67
CA PRO A 22 25.76 -49.04 -6.92
C PRO A 22 24.58 -48.04 -7.02
N PRO A 23 24.17 -47.62 -8.23
CA PRO A 23 23.11 -46.63 -8.44
C PRO A 23 21.79 -46.98 -7.75
N GLU A 24 21.37 -48.25 -7.81
CA GLU A 24 20.17 -48.73 -7.13
C GLU A 24 20.22 -48.53 -5.61
N LEU A 25 21.40 -48.70 -5.00
CA LEU A 25 21.59 -48.55 -3.57
C LEU A 25 21.69 -47.08 -3.15
N LYS A 26 22.21 -46.21 -4.03
CA LYS A 26 22.20 -44.75 -3.83
C LYS A 26 20.78 -44.20 -3.72
N TRP A 27 19.88 -44.63 -4.61
CA TRP A 27 18.46 -44.27 -4.54
C TRP A 27 17.83 -44.67 -3.20
N HIS A 28 18.13 -45.87 -2.70
CA HIS A 28 17.64 -46.33 -1.40
C HIS A 28 18.21 -45.52 -0.23
N VAL A 29 19.48 -45.11 -0.28
CA VAL A 29 20.10 -44.26 0.75
C VAL A 29 19.52 -42.85 0.74
N GLU A 30 19.33 -42.24 -0.44
CA GLU A 30 18.62 -40.95 -0.56
C GLU A 30 17.19 -41.07 -0.02
N GLY A 31 16.46 -42.10 -0.44
CA GLY A 31 15.10 -42.36 0.03
C GLY A 31 15.02 -42.58 1.54
N ALA A 32 15.98 -43.29 2.13
CA ALA A 32 16.06 -43.49 3.58
C ALA A 32 16.38 -42.18 4.33
N PHE A 33 17.26 -41.34 3.79
CA PHE A 33 17.54 -40.02 4.35
C PHE A 33 16.27 -39.15 4.35
N TRP A 34 15.55 -39.10 3.23
CA TRP A 34 14.29 -38.35 3.14
C TRP A 34 13.21 -38.89 4.08
N ALA A 35 13.12 -40.22 4.22
CA ALA A 35 12.20 -40.85 5.17
C ALA A 35 12.55 -40.50 6.62
N VAL A 36 13.84 -40.49 6.99
CA VAL A 36 14.30 -40.09 8.34
C VAL A 36 14.00 -38.61 8.58
N ARG A 37 14.31 -37.72 7.61
CA ARG A 37 14.01 -36.29 7.73
C ARG A 37 12.51 -36.07 7.92
N ARG A 38 11.66 -36.61 7.04
CA ARG A 38 10.20 -36.46 7.10
C ARG A 38 9.60 -37.08 8.37
N SER A 39 10.21 -38.11 8.94
CA SER A 39 9.67 -38.80 10.12
C SER A 39 10.17 -38.26 11.45
N PHE A 40 11.38 -37.70 11.53
CA PHE A 40 12.00 -37.35 12.82
C PHE A 40 12.47 -35.90 12.91
N LEU A 41 12.49 -35.18 11.79
CA LEU A 41 12.95 -33.80 11.67
C LEU A 41 11.97 -32.96 10.85
N ASN A 42 10.68 -33.30 10.90
CA ASN A 42 9.64 -32.62 10.13
C ASN A 42 9.57 -31.13 10.52
N LEU A 43 9.42 -30.23 9.55
CA LEU A 43 9.25 -28.78 9.78
C LEU A 43 7.79 -28.40 9.61
N ALA A 44 7.34 -27.35 10.31
CA ALA A 44 5.94 -26.93 10.21
C ALA A 44 5.77 -26.11 8.93
N PRO A 45 4.60 -26.16 8.26
CA PRO A 45 4.31 -25.26 7.18
C PRO A 45 4.42 -23.81 7.63
N SER A 46 4.99 -22.95 6.80
CA SER A 46 5.01 -21.50 7.01
C SER A 46 3.82 -20.87 6.29
N VAL A 47 3.09 -19.98 6.97
CA VAL A 47 1.89 -19.34 6.43
C VAL A 47 2.03 -17.82 6.50
N ALA A 48 1.71 -17.13 5.40
CA ALA A 48 1.78 -15.68 5.36
C ALA A 48 0.51 -15.06 5.92
N ALA A 49 0.64 -13.95 6.67
CA ALA A 49 -0.52 -13.16 7.07
C ALA A 49 -1.23 -12.61 5.83
N VAL A 50 -2.56 -12.63 5.86
CA VAL A 50 -3.39 -12.06 4.78
C VAL A 50 -4.08 -10.85 5.35
N GLN A 51 -3.97 -9.72 4.66
CA GLN A 51 -4.64 -8.50 5.05
C GLN A 51 -5.57 -8.09 3.93
N LEU A 52 -6.84 -7.87 4.28
CA LEU A 52 -7.86 -7.50 3.32
C LEU A 52 -8.58 -6.24 3.80
N THR A 53 -8.78 -5.34 2.86
CA THR A 53 -9.71 -4.22 2.99
C THR A 53 -10.93 -4.55 2.13
N GLY A 54 -12.08 -3.99 2.46
CA GLY A 54 -13.31 -4.20 1.70
C GLY A 54 -14.34 -3.15 2.02
N GLN A 55 -15.31 -2.98 1.12
CA GLN A 55 -16.46 -2.13 1.39
C GLN A 55 -17.32 -2.72 2.52
N SER A 56 -17.94 -1.84 3.31
CA SER A 56 -18.71 -2.23 4.49
C SER A 56 -19.88 -3.16 4.11
N GLY A 57 -20.05 -4.25 4.87
CA GLY A 57 -21.26 -5.07 4.85
C GLY A 57 -21.25 -6.28 3.91
N ASP A 58 -20.34 -6.36 2.95
CA ASP A 58 -20.27 -7.50 2.02
C ASP A 58 -19.34 -8.62 2.52
N PRO A 59 -19.65 -9.90 2.20
CA PRO A 59 -18.74 -11.00 2.47
C PRO A 59 -17.41 -10.82 1.73
N VAL A 60 -16.31 -10.99 2.47
CA VAL A 60 -14.95 -10.90 1.95
C VAL A 60 -14.42 -12.31 1.72
N SER A 61 -14.12 -12.63 0.47
CA SER A 61 -13.47 -13.88 0.11
C SER A 61 -11.95 -13.69 0.05
N GLY A 62 -11.20 -14.67 0.54
CA GLY A 62 -9.75 -14.65 0.50
C GLY A 62 -9.16 -16.05 0.50
N ARG A 63 -7.84 -16.13 0.40
CA ARG A 63 -7.09 -17.37 0.51
C ARG A 63 -5.83 -17.14 1.30
N VAL A 64 -5.49 -18.10 2.15
CA VAL A 64 -4.19 -18.17 2.80
C VAL A 64 -3.37 -19.26 2.14
N ASP A 65 -2.14 -18.93 1.73
CA ASP A 65 -1.19 -19.89 1.18
C ASP A 65 -0.08 -20.18 2.19
N ALA A 66 0.33 -21.45 2.26
CA ALA A 66 1.38 -21.92 3.14
C ALA A 66 2.38 -22.78 2.36
N THR A 67 3.61 -22.83 2.82
CA THR A 67 4.68 -23.65 2.22
C THR A 67 5.24 -24.59 3.27
N ASP A 68 5.23 -25.88 2.93
CA ASP A 68 5.80 -26.95 3.74
C ASP A 68 7.22 -27.32 3.24
N PRO A 69 8.27 -27.31 4.09
CA PRO A 69 9.63 -27.62 3.68
C PRO A 69 9.88 -29.09 3.28
N GLU A 70 8.93 -29.99 3.54
CA GLU A 70 8.97 -31.41 3.20
C GLU A 70 8.05 -31.72 2.00
N GLY A 71 7.30 -30.73 1.51
CA GLY A 71 6.34 -30.87 0.42
C GLY A 71 5.11 -31.68 0.81
N ASP A 72 4.81 -31.78 2.11
CA ASP A 72 3.66 -32.51 2.62
C ASP A 72 2.36 -31.75 2.33
N ALA A 73 1.24 -32.47 2.21
CA ALA A 73 -0.06 -31.84 2.00
C ALA A 73 -0.43 -31.02 3.24
N ILE A 74 -0.96 -29.81 3.02
CA ILE A 74 -1.30 -28.84 4.05
C ILE A 74 -2.82 -28.76 4.20
N VAL A 75 -3.30 -28.75 5.44
CA VAL A 75 -4.68 -28.44 5.81
C VAL A 75 -4.71 -27.20 6.70
N TYR A 76 -5.77 -26.41 6.59
CA TYR A 76 -5.92 -25.16 7.34
C TYR A 76 -6.95 -25.29 8.44
N ARG A 77 -6.68 -24.68 9.59
CA ARG A 77 -7.61 -24.67 10.73
C ARG A 77 -7.77 -23.28 11.30
N LEU A 78 -8.99 -22.93 11.67
CA LEU A 78 -9.27 -21.72 12.43
C LEU A 78 -8.79 -21.91 13.88
N VAL A 79 -7.87 -21.05 14.32
CA VAL A 79 -7.33 -21.04 15.69
C VAL A 79 -8.20 -20.15 16.57
N THR A 80 -8.44 -18.92 16.11
CA THR A 80 -9.25 -17.92 16.79
C THR A 80 -10.21 -17.31 15.79
N GLY A 81 -11.49 -17.26 16.13
CA GLY A 81 -12.51 -16.65 15.28
C GLY A 81 -12.54 -15.11 15.37
N PRO A 82 -13.19 -14.45 14.39
CA PRO A 82 -13.41 -13.01 14.42
C PRO A 82 -14.31 -12.58 15.58
N LYS A 83 -14.19 -11.32 16.01
CA LYS A 83 -15.01 -10.74 17.08
C LYS A 83 -16.31 -10.14 16.56
N PHE A 84 -16.30 -9.59 15.34
CA PHE A 84 -17.38 -8.77 14.79
C PHE A 84 -18.03 -9.38 13.54
N GLY A 85 -17.56 -10.54 13.10
CA GLY A 85 -18.18 -11.31 12.01
C GLY A 85 -18.12 -12.81 12.24
N THR A 86 -18.23 -13.56 11.15
CA THR A 86 -18.03 -15.02 11.11
C THR A 86 -17.11 -15.38 9.96
N VAL A 87 -16.40 -16.50 10.07
CA VAL A 87 -15.54 -17.00 8.99
C VAL A 87 -15.86 -18.45 8.68
N ALA A 88 -16.06 -18.74 7.40
CA ALA A 88 -16.10 -20.09 6.86
C ALA A 88 -14.75 -20.35 6.17
N LEU A 89 -13.94 -21.25 6.74
CA LEU A 89 -12.63 -21.66 6.21
C LEU A 89 -12.75 -23.06 5.59
N ALA A 90 -12.23 -23.23 4.38
CA ALA A 90 -12.07 -24.51 3.72
C ALA A 90 -10.67 -25.09 3.96
N ASP A 91 -10.54 -26.41 3.81
CA ASP A 91 -9.29 -27.15 4.03
C ASP A 91 -8.17 -26.76 3.04
N ASP A 92 -8.50 -26.10 1.92
CA ASP A 92 -7.55 -25.65 0.89
C ASP A 92 -7.01 -24.22 1.14
N GLY A 93 -7.39 -23.61 2.26
CA GLY A 93 -7.00 -22.27 2.69
C GLY A 93 -7.90 -21.16 2.16
N SER A 94 -8.89 -21.46 1.33
CA SER A 94 -9.90 -20.47 0.92
C SER A 94 -10.87 -20.18 2.08
N TYR A 95 -11.28 -18.93 2.23
CA TYR A 95 -12.21 -18.53 3.27
C TYR A 95 -13.20 -17.46 2.80
N VAL A 96 -14.33 -17.41 3.48
CA VAL A 96 -15.33 -16.33 3.37
C VAL A 96 -15.57 -15.75 4.76
N TYR A 97 -15.20 -14.49 4.94
CA TYR A 97 -15.55 -13.70 6.11
C TYR A 97 -16.87 -12.97 5.86
N THR A 98 -17.85 -13.16 6.74
CA THR A 98 -19.12 -12.45 6.71
C THR A 98 -19.14 -11.45 7.88
N PRO A 99 -19.09 -10.15 7.60
CA PRO A 99 -19.17 -9.12 8.63
C PRO A 99 -20.52 -9.17 9.36
N GLY A 100 -20.52 -8.81 10.64
CA GLY A 100 -21.77 -8.50 11.34
C GLY A 100 -22.49 -7.32 10.68
N ALA A 101 -23.81 -7.27 10.80
CA ALA A 101 -24.60 -6.20 10.20
C ALA A 101 -24.13 -4.82 10.71
N GLY A 102 -23.81 -3.91 9.78
CA GLY A 102 -23.34 -2.56 10.08
C GLY A 102 -21.91 -2.49 10.61
N PHE A 103 -21.12 -3.56 10.49
CA PHE A 103 -19.72 -3.53 10.89
C PHE A 103 -18.90 -2.54 10.05
N ALA A 104 -18.19 -1.67 10.75
CA ALA A 104 -17.12 -0.82 10.24
C ALA A 104 -16.02 -0.76 11.32
N GLY A 105 -14.79 -1.07 10.94
CA GLY A 105 -13.65 -1.11 11.84
C GLY A 105 -12.67 -2.23 11.49
N VAL A 106 -11.92 -2.63 12.50
CA VAL A 106 -10.89 -3.67 12.43
C VAL A 106 -11.41 -4.95 13.09
N ASP A 107 -11.36 -6.06 12.37
CA ASP A 107 -11.59 -7.39 12.92
C ASP A 107 -10.44 -8.33 12.51
N SER A 108 -10.26 -9.42 13.24
CA SER A 108 -9.18 -10.36 12.93
C SER A 108 -9.51 -11.78 13.35
N PHE A 109 -8.98 -12.74 12.62
CA PHE A 109 -9.01 -14.15 12.97
C PHE A 109 -7.67 -14.80 12.65
N ALA A 110 -7.37 -15.93 13.28
CA ALA A 110 -6.10 -16.62 13.10
C ALA A 110 -6.31 -17.98 12.43
N ILE A 111 -5.52 -18.27 11.39
CA ILE A 111 -5.51 -19.55 10.68
C ILE A 111 -4.16 -20.24 10.89
N ALA A 112 -4.17 -21.49 11.32
CA ALA A 112 -3.00 -22.36 11.35
C ALA A 112 -2.91 -23.18 10.07
N ALA A 113 -1.70 -23.31 9.53
CA ALA A 113 -1.38 -24.32 8.52
C ALA A 113 -0.78 -25.56 9.20
N GLN A 114 -1.29 -26.74 8.87
CA GLN A 114 -0.84 -28.01 9.41
C GLN A 114 -0.49 -28.95 8.26
N ASP A 115 0.71 -29.54 8.29
CA ASP A 115 1.04 -30.63 7.37
C ASP A 115 0.23 -31.89 7.74
N THR A 116 0.20 -32.90 6.87
CA THR A 116 -0.47 -34.19 7.15
C THR A 116 0.54 -35.29 7.52
N GLY A 117 1.82 -34.94 7.61
CA GLY A 117 2.93 -35.84 7.89
C GLY A 117 3.07 -36.20 9.38
N LEU A 118 4.03 -37.06 9.69
CA LEU A 118 4.37 -37.35 11.08
C LEU A 118 5.08 -36.11 11.67
N HIS A 119 4.45 -35.44 12.63
CA HIS A 119 4.90 -34.15 13.16
C HIS A 119 6.08 -34.22 14.15
N LEU A 120 6.86 -35.29 14.16
CA LEU A 120 8.00 -35.41 15.08
C LEU A 120 9.16 -34.56 14.55
N ASN A 121 9.60 -33.63 15.40
CA ASN A 121 10.89 -33.00 15.29
C ASN A 121 11.68 -33.28 16.57
N LEU A 122 12.73 -34.10 16.50
CA LEU A 122 13.49 -34.49 17.69
C LEU A 122 14.25 -33.32 18.33
N PHE A 123 14.47 -32.23 17.60
CA PHE A 123 15.07 -31.00 18.14
C PHE A 123 14.02 -30.00 18.65
N ASP A 124 12.75 -30.18 18.30
CA ASP A 124 11.62 -29.38 18.78
C ASP A 124 10.36 -30.26 18.99
N PRO A 125 10.34 -31.10 20.06
CA PRO A 125 9.27 -32.06 20.28
C PRO A 125 7.93 -31.42 20.68
N PHE A 126 7.92 -30.11 20.97
CA PHE A 126 6.72 -29.34 21.34
C PHE A 126 6.42 -28.23 20.33
N ARG A 127 6.90 -28.39 19.07
CA ARG A 127 6.69 -27.42 18.00
C ARG A 127 5.23 -27.02 17.87
N ARG A 128 4.98 -25.72 17.68
CA ARG A 128 3.64 -25.19 17.40
C ARG A 128 3.41 -25.13 15.89
N ALA A 129 2.15 -25.21 15.49
CA ALA A 129 1.76 -24.85 14.14
C ALA A 129 2.11 -23.37 13.89
N THR A 130 2.41 -23.03 12.64
CA THR A 130 2.55 -21.62 12.26
C THR A 130 1.16 -21.04 12.06
N ASP A 131 0.88 -19.95 12.76
CA ASP A 131 -0.38 -19.23 12.67
C ASP A 131 -0.21 -17.97 11.81
N ALA A 132 -1.19 -17.67 10.96
CA ALA A 132 -1.34 -16.41 10.24
C ALA A 132 -2.55 -15.65 10.80
N ALA A 133 -2.33 -14.39 11.19
CA ALA A 133 -3.41 -13.47 11.43
C ALA A 133 -3.99 -13.00 10.09
N VAL A 134 -5.31 -13.06 9.96
CA VAL A 134 -6.06 -12.41 8.90
C VAL A 134 -6.69 -11.15 9.46
N LEU A 135 -6.37 -10.00 8.89
CA LEU A 135 -6.86 -8.70 9.32
C LEU A 135 -7.91 -8.18 8.34
N MET A 136 -9.07 -7.80 8.87
CA MET A 136 -10.19 -7.21 8.14
C MET A 136 -10.27 -5.72 8.44
N ASN A 137 -10.19 -4.90 7.40
CA ASN A 137 -10.18 -3.44 7.50
C ASN A 137 -11.37 -2.83 6.74
N GLN A 138 -12.59 -3.12 7.19
CA GLN A 138 -13.80 -2.65 6.51
C GLN A 138 -14.21 -1.30 7.08
N GLY A 139 -14.08 -0.22 6.31
CA GLY A 139 -14.41 1.13 6.81
C GLY A 139 -13.65 1.52 8.08
N ALA A 140 -12.45 0.97 8.27
CA ALA A 140 -11.62 1.23 9.45
C ALA A 140 -10.98 2.63 9.40
N ILE A 141 -10.83 3.19 8.21
CA ILE A 141 -10.38 4.56 7.99
C ILE A 141 -11.59 5.36 7.52
N THR A 142 -11.90 6.42 8.26
CA THR A 142 -13.00 7.35 7.95
C THR A 142 -12.45 8.75 7.83
N PHE A 143 -13.22 9.67 7.23
CA PHE A 143 -12.80 11.06 7.04
C PHE A 143 -13.82 12.03 7.60
N ALA A 144 -13.32 13.08 8.26
CA ALA A 144 -14.09 14.23 8.70
C ALA A 144 -13.54 15.48 7.99
N PHE A 145 -14.32 16.03 7.06
CA PHE A 145 -13.96 17.22 6.30
C PHE A 145 -14.64 18.47 6.89
N HIS A 146 -13.83 19.40 7.39
CA HIS A 146 -14.25 20.66 7.98
C HIS A 146 -14.12 21.78 6.94
N TYR A 147 -15.24 22.11 6.30
CA TYR A 147 -15.28 23.14 5.26
C TYR A 147 -15.32 24.54 5.88
N ALA A 148 -14.52 25.47 5.34
CA ALA A 148 -14.52 26.86 5.78
C ALA A 148 -15.93 27.49 5.72
N VAL A 149 -16.27 28.27 6.76
CA VAL A 149 -17.57 28.93 6.85
C VAL A 149 -17.74 29.94 5.71
N GLY A 150 -18.85 29.83 4.97
CA GLY A 150 -19.15 30.71 3.84
C GLY A 150 -18.49 30.30 2.52
N ASP A 151 -17.80 29.15 2.48
CA ASP A 151 -17.30 28.59 1.24
C ASP A 151 -18.41 27.85 0.48
N GLU A 152 -19.04 28.59 -0.45
CA GLU A 152 -20.11 28.08 -1.32
C GLU A 152 -19.58 27.29 -2.52
N ALA A 153 -18.27 27.29 -2.80
CA ALA A 153 -17.69 26.61 -3.96
C ALA A 153 -17.72 25.08 -3.79
N TRP A 154 -17.60 24.60 -2.55
CA TRP A 154 -17.79 23.19 -2.21
C TRP A 154 -19.28 22.83 -2.17
N THR A 155 -19.84 22.50 -3.34
CA THR A 155 -21.24 22.04 -3.46
C THR A 155 -21.47 20.68 -2.77
N PRO A 156 -22.70 20.32 -2.41
CA PRO A 156 -23.00 19.00 -1.83
C PRO A 156 -22.44 17.83 -2.65
N GLU A 157 -22.52 17.91 -3.98
CA GLU A 157 -22.03 16.89 -4.90
C GLU A 157 -20.49 16.78 -4.86
N ALA A 158 -19.78 17.91 -4.78
CA ALA A 158 -18.32 17.91 -4.64
C ALA A 158 -17.88 17.32 -3.29
N ARG A 159 -18.59 17.63 -2.20
CA ARG A 159 -18.31 17.08 -0.87
C ARG A 159 -18.56 15.58 -0.81
N GLU A 160 -19.66 15.11 -1.40
CA GLU A 160 -19.95 13.68 -1.53
C GLU A 160 -18.88 12.99 -2.37
N ARG A 161 -18.48 13.58 -3.49
CA ARG A 161 -17.43 13.00 -4.34
C ARG A 161 -16.08 12.93 -3.62
N LEU A 162 -15.67 13.99 -2.91
CA LEU A 162 -14.45 13.98 -2.11
C LEU A 162 -14.46 12.83 -1.09
N LEU A 163 -15.57 12.65 -0.36
CA LEU A 163 -15.71 11.59 0.63
C LEU A 163 -15.63 10.18 0.02
N VAL A 164 -16.30 9.96 -1.12
CA VAL A 164 -16.24 8.68 -1.84
C VAL A 164 -14.81 8.36 -2.26
N VAL A 165 -14.13 9.32 -2.89
CA VAL A 165 -12.77 9.13 -3.40
C VAL A 165 -11.76 8.94 -2.27
N ALA A 166 -11.92 9.66 -1.16
CA ALA A 166 -11.09 9.48 0.03
C ALA A 166 -11.22 8.06 0.61
N HIS A 167 -12.45 7.52 0.70
CA HIS A 167 -12.66 6.13 1.11
C HIS A 167 -12.09 5.12 0.10
N ASP A 168 -12.23 5.37 -1.20
CA ASP A 168 -11.65 4.51 -2.24
C ASP A 168 -10.12 4.47 -2.16
N LEU A 169 -9.47 5.61 -1.93
CA LEU A 169 -8.04 5.66 -1.67
C LEU A 169 -7.69 4.90 -0.38
N ALA A 170 -8.43 5.15 0.72
CA ALA A 170 -8.20 4.52 2.02
C ALA A 170 -8.32 2.99 1.98
N ASN A 171 -9.11 2.43 1.05
CA ASN A 171 -9.20 0.99 0.84
C ASN A 171 -7.86 0.36 0.38
N HIS A 172 -6.84 1.12 0.03
CA HIS A 172 -5.50 0.57 -0.21
C HIS A 172 -4.71 0.33 1.07
N PHE A 173 -5.14 0.89 2.21
CA PHE A 173 -4.38 0.92 3.45
C PHE A 173 -4.97 -0.02 4.49
N VAL A 174 -4.10 -0.63 5.28
CA VAL A 174 -4.51 -1.47 6.40
C VAL A 174 -4.06 -0.84 7.72
N VAL A 175 -5.02 -0.58 8.61
CA VAL A 175 -4.76 -0.08 9.97
C VAL A 175 -5.07 -1.13 11.03
N THR A 176 -4.35 -1.09 12.15
CA THR A 176 -4.59 -2.02 13.28
C THR A 176 -5.65 -1.50 14.27
N THR A 177 -5.94 -0.19 14.21
CA THR A 177 -6.94 0.48 15.03
C THR A 177 -7.82 1.33 14.11
N PRO A 178 -9.16 1.35 14.26
CA PRO A 178 -9.99 2.27 13.51
C PRO A 178 -9.59 3.72 13.75
N VAL A 179 -9.55 4.52 12.69
CA VAL A 179 -9.18 5.94 12.76
C VAL A 179 -10.13 6.81 11.94
N THR A 180 -10.30 8.04 12.39
CA THR A 180 -10.91 9.12 11.61
C THR A 180 -9.83 10.13 11.29
N LEU A 181 -9.65 10.45 10.01
CA LEU A 181 -8.76 11.50 9.55
C LEU A 181 -9.54 12.81 9.43
N ASP A 182 -9.13 13.81 10.19
CA ASP A 182 -9.73 15.15 10.23
C ASP A 182 -8.98 16.07 9.27
N TYR A 183 -9.70 16.75 8.39
CA TYR A 183 -9.13 17.67 7.41
C TYR A 183 -9.83 19.01 7.43
N ASP A 184 -9.06 20.09 7.47
CA ASP A 184 -9.57 21.42 7.15
C ASP A 184 -9.59 21.60 5.63
N VAL A 185 -10.75 21.98 5.09
CA VAL A 185 -10.97 22.13 3.64
C VAL A 185 -11.28 23.57 3.30
N THR A 186 -10.47 24.13 2.39
CA THR A 186 -10.55 25.53 1.96
C THR A 186 -10.56 25.65 0.44
N SER A 187 -11.07 26.76 -0.06
CA SER A 187 -10.94 27.13 -1.48
C SER A 187 -9.87 28.20 -1.69
N SER A 188 -9.23 28.17 -2.85
CA SER A 188 -8.38 29.25 -3.35
C SER A 188 -8.75 29.66 -4.77
N ALA A 189 -8.14 30.75 -5.22
CA ALA A 189 -8.21 31.22 -6.61
C ALA A 189 -6.79 31.36 -7.20
N SER A 190 -5.90 30.42 -6.87
CA SER A 190 -4.51 30.43 -7.32
C SER A 190 -4.42 30.40 -8.86
N PRO A 191 -3.60 31.22 -9.52
CA PRO A 191 -3.45 31.11 -10.98
C PRO A 191 -2.62 29.89 -11.42
N THR A 192 -1.93 29.22 -10.49
CA THR A 192 -0.89 28.23 -10.82
C THR A 192 -1.05 26.87 -10.13
N SER A 193 -2.05 26.69 -9.28
CA SER A 193 -2.25 25.42 -8.55
C SER A 193 -3.72 24.99 -8.65
N LEU A 194 -3.91 23.71 -9.01
CA LEU A 194 -5.22 23.07 -9.13
C LEU A 194 -5.81 22.79 -7.75
N ALA A 195 -4.99 22.20 -6.89
CA ALA A 195 -5.30 21.87 -5.51
C ALA A 195 -4.00 21.64 -4.75
N SER A 196 -4.10 21.45 -3.44
CA SER A 196 -3.05 20.89 -2.61
C SER A 196 -3.68 20.13 -1.44
N ALA A 197 -3.00 19.08 -0.98
CA ALA A 197 -3.23 18.58 0.38
C ALA A 197 -1.92 18.24 1.09
N GLY A 198 -1.93 18.37 2.41
CA GLY A 198 -0.74 18.21 3.23
C GLY A 198 -1.07 17.82 4.66
N SER A 199 -0.03 17.50 5.41
CA SER A 199 -0.08 17.19 6.83
C SER A 199 1.28 17.52 7.45
N ASP A 200 1.28 18.17 8.61
CA ASP A 200 2.52 18.57 9.28
C ASP A 200 3.31 17.34 9.78
N LEU A 201 4.61 17.52 10.01
CA LEU A 201 5.44 16.50 10.65
C LEU A 201 5.13 16.39 12.15
N ILE A 202 5.23 15.18 12.70
CA ILE A 202 5.06 14.94 14.14
C ILE A 202 6.18 15.52 15.01
N SER A 203 7.29 15.97 14.40
CA SER A 203 8.41 16.57 15.09
C SER A 203 9.20 17.50 14.17
N ASP A 204 9.77 18.55 14.75
CA ASP A 204 10.71 19.47 14.14
C ASP A 204 12.18 19.16 14.49
N ALA A 205 12.44 18.11 15.27
CA ALA A 205 13.80 17.71 15.65
C ALA A 205 14.63 17.28 14.42
N ALA A 206 15.95 17.18 14.57
CA ALA A 206 16.79 16.65 13.50
C ALA A 206 16.52 15.15 13.29
N GLY A 207 16.14 14.75 12.08
CA GLY A 207 15.77 13.37 11.75
C GLY A 207 14.79 13.25 10.59
N PHE A 208 14.31 12.02 10.39
CA PHE A 208 13.26 11.69 9.43
C PHE A 208 11.96 11.39 10.17
N PHE A 209 10.89 12.10 9.84
CA PHE A 209 9.63 12.03 10.57
C PHE A 209 8.45 11.75 9.67
N ARG A 210 7.43 11.14 10.28
CA ARG A 210 6.12 10.93 9.68
C ARG A 210 5.33 12.22 9.69
N THR A 211 4.40 12.36 8.75
CA THR A 211 3.29 13.31 8.88
C THR A 211 2.34 12.89 10.01
N ILE A 212 1.48 13.80 10.48
CA ILE A 212 0.44 13.50 11.46
C ILE A 212 -0.51 12.42 10.90
N VAL A 213 -0.96 12.55 9.66
CA VAL A 213 -1.80 11.57 8.98
C VAL A 213 -1.11 10.20 8.91
N GLN A 214 0.16 10.15 8.49
CA GLN A 214 0.95 8.91 8.50
C GLN A 214 0.99 8.28 9.88
N ASN A 215 1.29 9.07 10.92
CA ASN A 215 1.42 8.53 12.25
C ASN A 215 0.09 8.01 12.79
N LYS A 216 -1.02 8.71 12.52
CA LYS A 216 -2.36 8.30 12.94
C LYS A 216 -2.78 7.00 12.26
N LEU A 217 -2.57 6.86 10.95
CA LEU A 217 -2.84 5.61 10.22
C LEU A 217 -2.01 4.43 10.74
N LEU A 218 -0.71 4.65 11.01
CA LEU A 218 0.20 3.56 11.40
C LEU A 218 0.09 3.16 12.87
N SER A 219 -0.30 4.07 13.76
CA SER A 219 -0.30 3.84 15.21
C SER A 219 -1.69 3.87 15.86
N GLY A 220 -2.69 4.45 15.19
CA GLY A 220 -3.98 4.78 15.79
C GLY A 220 -3.95 5.97 16.75
N ILE A 221 -2.80 6.63 16.92
CA ILE A 221 -2.60 7.72 17.87
C ILE A 221 -2.75 9.07 17.17
N ASP A 222 -3.62 9.91 17.69
CA ASP A 222 -3.68 11.32 17.35
C ASP A 222 -2.51 12.08 17.99
N SER A 223 -1.70 12.73 17.15
CA SER A 223 -0.44 13.38 17.52
C SER A 223 -0.54 14.91 17.60
N ASN A 224 -1.69 15.50 17.28
CA ASN A 224 -1.85 16.95 17.16
C ASN A 224 -2.89 17.53 18.14
N ALA A 225 -3.25 16.76 19.18
CA ALA A 225 -4.19 17.16 20.23
C ALA A 225 -5.60 17.51 19.72
N GLY A 226 -6.11 16.77 18.74
CA GLY A 226 -7.45 16.92 18.18
C GLY A 226 -7.59 18.08 17.19
N ALA A 227 -6.47 18.64 16.71
CA ALA A 227 -6.49 19.55 15.57
C ALA A 227 -6.74 18.76 14.26
N ALA A 228 -6.97 19.45 13.14
CA ALA A 228 -7.04 18.79 11.85
C ALA A 228 -5.71 18.06 11.55
N ASP A 229 -5.79 16.79 11.17
CA ASP A 229 -4.63 15.95 10.84
C ASP A 229 -3.96 16.42 9.55
N GLY A 230 -4.73 16.99 8.62
CA GLY A 230 -4.24 17.57 7.38
C GLY A 230 -5.10 18.71 6.88
N GLN A 231 -4.68 19.29 5.77
CA GLN A 231 -5.38 20.38 5.11
C GLN A 231 -5.56 20.08 3.63
N ILE A 232 -6.68 20.53 3.08
CA ILE A 232 -6.97 20.53 1.65
C ILE A 232 -7.25 21.96 1.20
N ASN A 233 -6.59 22.39 0.14
CA ASN A 233 -6.91 23.63 -0.56
C ASN A 233 -7.30 23.30 -2.00
N TRP A 234 -8.43 23.85 -2.47
CA TRP A 234 -8.96 23.52 -3.78
C TRP A 234 -9.28 24.74 -4.62
N ASN A 235 -8.93 24.70 -5.90
CA ASN A 235 -9.14 25.82 -6.79
C ASN A 235 -10.36 25.65 -7.70
N TRP A 236 -11.44 26.33 -7.35
CA TRP A 236 -12.68 26.31 -8.14
C TRP A 236 -12.77 27.43 -9.19
N ALA A 237 -11.93 28.47 -9.08
CA ALA A 237 -12.11 29.70 -9.85
C ALA A 237 -11.53 29.64 -11.27
N ASN A 238 -10.41 28.94 -11.44
CA ASN A 238 -9.61 28.99 -12.68
C ASN A 238 -9.73 27.74 -13.55
N TYR A 239 -10.47 26.72 -13.10
CA TYR A 239 -10.47 25.39 -13.71
C TYR A 239 -11.88 24.82 -13.83
N THR A 240 -12.10 24.07 -14.92
CA THR A 240 -13.34 23.31 -15.10
C THR A 240 -13.16 21.91 -14.54
N TRP A 241 -14.01 21.51 -13.60
CA TRP A 241 -13.92 20.21 -12.91
C TRP A 241 -15.01 19.24 -13.37
N ALA A 242 -14.61 17.99 -13.63
CA ALA A 242 -15.54 16.88 -13.82
C ALA A 242 -15.61 16.04 -12.54
N LEU A 243 -16.77 16.06 -11.88
CA LEU A 243 -17.00 15.30 -10.63
C LEU A 243 -17.44 13.84 -10.88
N GLY A 244 -17.87 13.52 -12.10
CA GLY A 244 -18.39 12.20 -12.47
C GLY A 244 -17.34 11.24 -13.04
N ASP A 245 -17.81 10.08 -13.50
CA ASP A 245 -16.94 9.06 -14.08
C ASP A 245 -16.62 9.30 -15.57
N THR A 246 -17.39 10.15 -16.24
CA THR A 246 -17.06 10.65 -17.58
C THR A 246 -16.39 12.00 -17.44
N VAL A 247 -15.16 12.12 -17.93
CA VAL A 247 -14.38 13.36 -17.90
C VAL A 247 -14.17 13.89 -19.32
N PRO A 248 -14.75 15.05 -19.67
CA PRO A 248 -14.52 15.70 -20.96
C PRO A 248 -13.05 16.11 -21.12
N ALA A 249 -12.54 16.08 -22.36
CA ALA A 249 -11.15 16.43 -22.67
C ALA A 249 -10.72 17.85 -22.25
N GLY A 250 -11.65 18.77 -21.98
CA GLY A 250 -11.37 20.14 -21.53
C GLY A 250 -11.62 20.39 -20.03
N ALA A 251 -11.90 19.35 -19.25
CA ALA A 251 -12.11 19.44 -17.81
C ALA A 251 -11.08 18.60 -17.06
N TYR A 252 -10.68 19.05 -15.88
CA TYR A 252 -9.85 18.29 -14.97
C TYR A 252 -10.67 17.20 -14.27
N ASP A 253 -10.05 16.04 -14.10
CA ASP A 253 -10.63 14.92 -13.39
C ASP A 253 -10.52 15.12 -11.88
N PHE A 254 -11.63 15.51 -11.24
CA PHE A 254 -11.69 15.72 -9.80
C PHE A 254 -11.28 14.47 -9.00
N THR A 255 -11.61 13.29 -9.50
CA THR A 255 -11.32 12.03 -8.79
C THR A 255 -9.82 11.74 -8.79
N SER A 256 -9.19 11.85 -9.96
CA SER A 256 -7.75 11.68 -10.10
C SER A 256 -7.00 12.69 -9.24
N THR A 257 -7.40 13.97 -9.28
CA THR A 257 -6.73 15.01 -8.49
C THR A 257 -6.93 14.81 -6.99
N VAL A 258 -8.13 14.47 -6.50
CA VAL A 258 -8.32 14.19 -5.06
C VAL A 258 -7.41 13.05 -4.58
N MET A 259 -7.32 11.96 -5.35
CA MET A 259 -6.44 10.84 -4.99
C MET A 259 -4.98 11.27 -4.93
N HIS A 260 -4.54 12.04 -5.93
CA HIS A 260 -3.20 12.59 -6.01
C HIS A 260 -2.89 13.48 -4.79
N GLU A 261 -3.73 14.47 -4.52
CA GLU A 261 -3.49 15.42 -3.43
C GLU A 261 -3.48 14.72 -2.07
N LEU A 262 -4.42 13.82 -1.81
CA LEU A 262 -4.46 13.10 -0.54
C LEU A 262 -3.18 12.29 -0.30
N LEU A 263 -2.55 11.73 -1.34
CA LEU A 263 -1.28 11.00 -1.19
C LEU A 263 -0.13 11.89 -0.66
N HIS A 264 -0.13 13.19 -0.94
CA HIS A 264 0.83 14.11 -0.32
C HIS A 264 0.66 14.16 1.20
N SER A 265 -0.58 14.21 1.70
CA SER A 265 -0.83 14.15 3.16
C SER A 265 -0.46 12.79 3.76
N PHE A 266 -0.49 11.71 2.96
CA PHE A 266 -0.05 10.37 3.34
C PHE A 266 1.48 10.20 3.19
N GLY A 267 2.18 11.27 2.81
CA GLY A 267 3.63 11.39 2.85
C GLY A 267 4.37 11.07 1.56
N PHE A 268 3.70 11.13 0.40
CA PHE A 268 4.39 11.50 -0.85
C PHE A 268 4.82 12.97 -0.78
N LEU A 269 5.77 13.27 0.08
CA LEU A 269 6.10 14.65 0.45
C LEU A 269 7.59 14.74 0.64
N SER A 270 8.25 15.66 -0.05
CA SER A 270 9.67 15.97 0.13
C SER A 270 9.82 17.28 0.88
N TYR A 271 10.80 17.36 1.78
CA TYR A 271 11.25 18.62 2.38
C TYR A 271 12.56 19.11 1.77
N ILE A 272 13.12 18.36 0.81
CA ILE A 272 14.21 18.85 -0.05
C ILE A 272 13.64 19.95 -0.95
N GLY A 273 14.13 21.17 -0.76
CA GLY A 273 13.81 22.36 -1.53
C GLY A 273 14.85 22.67 -2.62
N GLN A 274 14.76 23.87 -3.16
CA GLN A 274 15.63 24.34 -4.24
C GLN A 274 17.11 24.33 -3.80
N ALA A 275 18.00 24.19 -4.78
CA ALA A 275 19.45 24.29 -4.60
C ALA A 275 19.83 25.50 -3.73
N GLY A 276 20.59 25.24 -2.66
CA GLY A 276 21.02 26.25 -1.69
C GLY A 276 20.06 26.56 -0.54
N GLU A 277 18.82 26.05 -0.55
CA GLU A 277 17.85 26.28 0.54
C GLU A 277 17.83 25.16 1.59
N ASN A 278 18.47 24.02 1.29
CA ASN A 278 18.47 22.77 2.08
C ASN A 278 19.37 22.83 3.34
N THR A 279 19.16 23.83 4.20
CA THR A 279 19.97 24.07 5.42
C THR A 279 19.40 23.42 6.69
N GLY A 280 18.14 22.95 6.63
CA GLY A 280 17.47 22.25 7.72
C GLY A 280 18.05 20.86 7.99
N ARG A 281 17.58 20.23 9.07
CA ARG A 281 17.94 18.85 9.45
C ARG A 281 16.73 17.95 9.72
N THR A 282 15.56 18.46 9.38
CA THR A 282 14.26 17.82 9.61
C THR A 282 13.69 17.46 8.26
N TRP A 283 13.43 16.18 8.07
CA TRP A 283 13.08 15.62 6.77
C TRP A 283 11.88 14.69 6.91
N THR A 284 11.21 14.43 5.80
CA THR A 284 10.16 13.41 5.73
C THR A 284 10.78 12.01 5.68
N ILE A 285 10.03 10.95 6.02
CA ILE A 285 10.49 9.57 5.77
C ILE A 285 10.80 9.35 4.28
N TYR A 286 10.05 9.98 3.38
CA TYR A 286 10.25 9.92 1.93
C TYR A 286 11.65 10.40 1.52
N ASP A 287 12.10 11.54 2.06
CA ASP A 287 13.44 12.10 1.81
C ASP A 287 14.56 11.14 2.23
N GLY A 288 14.29 10.30 3.23
CA GLY A 288 15.22 9.27 3.70
C GLY A 288 15.54 8.19 2.67
N PHE A 289 14.76 8.11 1.60
CA PHE A 289 14.96 7.20 0.47
C PHE A 289 15.54 7.88 -0.78
N VAL A 290 15.76 9.19 -0.75
CA VAL A 290 16.27 9.94 -1.91
C VAL A 290 17.77 9.67 -2.11
N VAL A 291 18.11 9.29 -3.33
CA VAL A 291 19.47 8.92 -3.75
C VAL A 291 19.81 9.51 -5.11
N ASP A 292 21.10 9.57 -5.43
CA ASP A 292 21.58 9.80 -6.80
C ASP A 292 21.42 8.54 -7.67
N GLN A 293 21.77 8.65 -8.95
CA GLN A 293 21.75 7.53 -9.91
C GLN A 293 22.59 6.31 -9.50
N ASN A 294 23.54 6.46 -8.58
CA ASN A 294 24.41 5.39 -8.09
C ASN A 294 23.92 4.79 -6.77
N GLY A 295 22.79 5.26 -6.22
CA GLY A 295 22.27 4.84 -4.93
C GLY A 295 22.91 5.54 -3.72
N THR A 296 23.63 6.63 -3.93
CA THR A 296 24.22 7.44 -2.87
C THR A 296 23.17 8.34 -2.25
N ARG A 297 22.98 8.27 -0.93
CA ARG A 297 22.02 9.11 -0.20
C ARG A 297 22.43 10.58 -0.25
N VAL A 298 21.45 11.46 -0.48
CA VAL A 298 21.67 12.91 -0.53
C VAL A 298 21.64 13.58 0.85
N ILE A 299 21.01 12.94 1.83
CA ILE A 299 21.01 13.36 3.23
C ILE A 299 21.98 12.47 4.02
N ARG A 300 22.92 13.11 4.72
CA ARG A 300 23.98 12.42 5.47
C ARG A 300 23.48 11.82 6.78
N GLY A 301 24.32 11.02 7.43
CA GLY A 301 24.00 10.39 8.73
C GLY A 301 23.78 11.38 9.89
N ASP A 302 24.21 12.64 9.72
CA ASP A 302 23.89 13.74 10.64
C ASP A 302 22.67 14.55 10.18
N TYR A 303 21.88 14.07 9.22
CA TYR A 303 20.71 14.77 8.68
C TYR A 303 21.02 16.09 7.98
N SER A 304 22.29 16.40 7.64
CA SER A 304 22.58 17.52 6.74
C SER A 304 22.37 17.09 5.28
N PHE A 305 21.82 17.99 4.45
CA PHE A 305 21.80 17.79 3.00
C PHE A 305 23.22 17.95 2.43
N ASP A 306 23.59 17.08 1.50
CA ASP A 306 24.85 17.19 0.78
C ASP A 306 24.70 18.09 -0.44
N THR A 307 25.22 19.33 -0.29
CA THR A 307 25.18 20.36 -1.34
C THR A 307 25.90 19.97 -2.62
N ALA A 308 26.70 18.88 -2.63
CA ALA A 308 27.20 18.32 -3.89
C ALA A 308 26.07 17.87 -4.84
N PHE A 309 24.88 17.59 -4.31
CA PHE A 309 23.68 17.22 -5.07
C PHE A 309 22.75 18.40 -5.40
N ASP A 310 23.16 19.65 -5.14
CA ASP A 310 22.35 20.83 -5.51
C ASP A 310 22.06 20.90 -7.03
N ALA A 311 22.96 20.40 -7.87
CA ALA A 311 22.69 20.31 -9.30
C ALA A 311 21.63 19.25 -9.63
N ASN A 312 21.54 18.18 -8.82
CA ASN A 312 20.63 17.06 -9.06
C ASN A 312 19.17 17.41 -8.79
N VAL A 313 18.88 18.34 -7.87
CA VAL A 313 17.50 18.75 -7.59
C VAL A 313 16.82 19.46 -8.78
N THR A 314 17.59 19.84 -9.81
CA THR A 314 17.09 20.34 -11.10
C THR A 314 17.56 19.49 -12.29
N GLY A 315 17.70 18.17 -12.09
CA GLY A 315 17.99 17.20 -13.16
C GLY A 315 19.46 17.12 -13.59
N GLY A 316 20.34 17.97 -13.03
CA GLY A 316 21.77 17.87 -13.24
C GLY A 316 22.32 16.51 -12.77
N ASN A 317 23.42 16.06 -13.37
CA ASN A 317 24.05 14.76 -13.05
C ASN A 317 23.11 13.54 -13.11
N GLY A 318 22.03 13.61 -13.88
CA GLY A 318 21.05 12.52 -14.02
C GLY A 318 19.86 12.61 -13.05
N GLY A 319 19.72 13.70 -12.29
CA GLY A 319 18.59 13.91 -11.38
C GLY A 319 18.69 13.12 -10.08
N LEU A 320 17.54 12.92 -9.43
CA LEU A 320 17.40 12.18 -8.18
C LEU A 320 16.38 11.05 -8.32
N PHE A 321 16.50 10.07 -7.42
CA PHE A 321 15.73 8.84 -7.47
C PHE A 321 15.28 8.40 -6.07
N LEU A 322 14.24 7.57 -6.01
CA LEU A 322 13.89 6.82 -4.80
C LEU A 322 14.59 5.45 -4.82
N GLY A 323 15.33 5.18 -3.75
CA GLY A 323 16.06 3.93 -3.51
C GLY A 323 15.43 3.03 -2.44
N GLY A 324 14.18 3.27 -2.06
CA GLY A 324 13.43 2.40 -1.15
C GLY A 324 13.18 1.02 -1.75
N LEU A 325 13.23 -0.03 -0.93
CA LEU A 325 13.14 -1.42 -1.40
C LEU A 325 11.79 -1.71 -2.07
N GLY A 326 10.71 -1.15 -1.54
CA GLY A 326 9.37 -1.28 -2.10
C GLY A 326 9.25 -0.58 -3.45
N ALA A 327 9.68 0.68 -3.54
CA ALA A 327 9.66 1.48 -4.75
C ALA A 327 10.49 0.82 -5.87
N VAL A 328 11.72 0.39 -5.54
CA VAL A 328 12.63 -0.32 -6.45
C VAL A 328 12.01 -1.64 -6.94
N ALA A 329 11.42 -2.43 -6.05
CA ALA A 329 10.72 -3.66 -6.45
C ALA A 329 9.51 -3.37 -7.36
N GLY A 330 8.75 -2.31 -7.06
CA GLY A 330 7.63 -1.84 -7.89
C GLY A 330 8.06 -1.37 -9.29
N TYR A 331 9.31 -0.93 -9.42
CA TYR A 331 9.93 -0.50 -10.67
C TYR A 331 10.89 -1.54 -11.27
N GLY A 332 10.64 -2.83 -11.03
CA GLY A 332 11.38 -3.91 -11.69
C GLY A 332 12.85 -4.03 -11.28
N GLY A 333 13.22 -3.53 -10.09
CA GLY A 333 14.57 -3.60 -9.55
C GLY A 333 15.45 -2.38 -9.84
N ALA A 334 14.92 -1.35 -10.50
CA ALA A 334 15.63 -0.11 -10.77
C ALA A 334 15.26 1.01 -9.78
N LEU A 335 16.15 2.00 -9.62
CA LEU A 335 15.86 3.23 -8.88
C LEU A 335 14.75 4.02 -9.59
N VAL A 336 13.79 4.56 -8.82
CA VAL A 336 12.61 5.26 -9.38
C VAL A 336 12.95 6.73 -9.61
N PRO A 337 12.88 7.25 -10.85
CA PRO A 337 13.21 8.65 -11.11
C PRO A 337 12.19 9.60 -10.46
N ILE A 338 12.71 10.63 -9.78
CA ILE A 338 11.93 11.70 -9.15
C ILE A 338 11.84 12.88 -10.12
N TYR A 339 10.73 13.61 -10.07
CA TYR A 339 10.58 14.85 -10.81
C TYR A 339 11.53 15.94 -10.30
N THR A 340 12.62 16.17 -11.05
CA THR A 340 13.63 17.20 -10.79
C THR A 340 13.71 18.15 -12.00
N PRO A 341 12.71 19.02 -12.22
CA PRO A 341 12.66 19.86 -13.41
C PRO A 341 13.73 20.95 -13.41
N ASN A 342 14.01 21.47 -14.60
CA ASN A 342 14.85 22.65 -14.79
C ASN A 342 14.11 23.69 -15.66
N PRO A 343 13.71 24.84 -15.10
CA PRO A 343 14.00 25.33 -13.75
C PRO A 343 13.23 24.59 -12.64
N TRP A 344 13.64 24.82 -11.37
CA TRP A 344 12.91 24.35 -10.19
C TRP A 344 11.47 24.85 -10.19
N GLU A 345 10.54 23.96 -9.85
CA GLU A 345 9.10 24.24 -9.75
C GLU A 345 8.63 24.03 -8.31
N SER A 346 8.32 25.13 -7.63
CA SER A 346 7.85 25.11 -6.24
C SER A 346 6.50 24.40 -6.12
N GLY A 347 6.38 23.50 -5.14
CA GLY A 347 5.20 22.65 -4.93
C GLY A 347 5.19 21.37 -5.75
N SER A 348 6.02 21.26 -6.79
CA SER A 348 6.08 20.08 -7.65
C SER A 348 7.40 19.32 -7.54
N SER A 349 8.52 20.02 -7.57
CA SER A 349 9.86 19.42 -7.59
C SER A 349 10.08 18.55 -6.35
N MET A 350 10.66 17.38 -6.52
CA MET A 350 10.94 16.39 -5.46
C MET A 350 9.74 15.62 -4.88
N HIS A 351 8.53 16.16 -4.98
CA HIS A 351 7.31 15.52 -4.43
C HIS A 351 6.73 14.44 -5.35
N HIS A 352 7.05 14.52 -6.63
CA HIS A 352 6.45 13.71 -7.69
C HIS A 352 7.44 12.74 -8.31
N ILE A 353 6.91 11.74 -9.01
CA ILE A 353 7.71 10.89 -9.89
C ILE A 353 7.89 11.56 -11.25
N ASP A 354 8.97 11.18 -11.95
CA ASP A 354 9.45 11.91 -13.13
C ASP A 354 8.49 11.90 -14.33
N ASP A 355 8.06 13.09 -14.74
CA ASP A 355 7.19 13.31 -15.89
C ASP A 355 7.82 12.94 -17.23
N ALA A 356 9.16 12.95 -17.36
CA ALA A 356 9.81 12.52 -18.59
C ALA A 356 9.82 10.99 -18.74
N THR A 357 9.89 10.28 -17.61
CA THR A 357 9.90 8.81 -17.56
C THR A 357 8.49 8.23 -17.67
N PHE A 358 7.53 8.77 -16.92
CA PHE A 358 6.19 8.22 -16.81
C PHE A 358 5.19 9.00 -17.68
N THR A 359 5.19 8.72 -18.99
CA THR A 359 4.37 9.43 -19.99
C THR A 359 3.35 8.54 -20.69
N GLY A 360 2.31 9.16 -21.28
CA GLY A 360 1.29 8.47 -22.08
C GLY A 360 0.61 7.34 -21.29
N ASP A 361 0.53 6.15 -21.87
CA ASP A 361 -0.06 4.97 -21.21
C ASP A 361 0.71 4.53 -19.95
N GLN A 362 1.92 5.06 -19.74
CA GLN A 362 2.73 4.82 -18.54
C GLN A 362 2.62 5.94 -17.51
N GLN A 363 1.74 6.92 -17.70
CA GLN A 363 1.45 7.90 -16.66
C GLN A 363 0.99 7.20 -15.38
N LYS A 364 1.32 7.82 -14.26
CA LYS A 364 1.05 7.36 -12.90
C LYS A 364 0.24 8.43 -12.18
N LEU A 365 -0.35 8.08 -11.05
CA LEU A 365 -1.16 9.02 -10.28
C LEU A 365 -0.29 10.17 -9.75
N MET A 366 0.94 9.91 -9.31
CA MET A 366 1.86 10.88 -8.68
C MET A 366 2.85 11.53 -9.66
N ASN A 367 2.53 11.55 -10.96
CA ASN A 367 3.17 12.47 -11.91
C ASN A 367 2.86 13.93 -11.52
N ALA A 368 3.79 14.87 -11.75
CA ALA A 368 3.57 16.27 -11.40
C ALA A 368 2.57 16.92 -12.38
N GLN A 369 2.74 16.68 -13.67
CA GLN A 369 1.84 17.19 -14.68
C GLN A 369 0.55 16.35 -14.76
N THR A 370 -0.58 17.04 -14.64
CA THR A 370 -1.92 16.50 -14.93
C THR A 370 -2.54 17.26 -16.11
N ASP A 371 -2.95 16.52 -17.13
CA ASP A 371 -3.70 17.05 -18.28
C ASP A 371 -5.21 17.01 -18.04
N THR A 372 -5.99 17.73 -18.85
CA THR A 372 -7.45 17.63 -18.86
C THR A 372 -7.92 16.34 -19.55
N GLY A 373 -9.10 15.85 -19.18
CA GLY A 373 -9.58 14.52 -19.58
C GLY A 373 -9.50 13.52 -18.42
N LEU A 374 -9.78 12.25 -18.71
CA LEU A 374 -9.76 11.19 -17.70
C LEU A 374 -8.33 10.98 -17.20
N GLY A 375 -8.11 11.20 -15.90
CA GLY A 375 -6.81 11.01 -15.27
C GLY A 375 -6.59 9.57 -14.78
N VAL A 376 -5.40 9.30 -14.27
CA VAL A 376 -5.06 8.02 -13.63
C VAL A 376 -5.77 7.95 -12.28
N ARG A 377 -6.63 6.95 -12.07
CA ARG A 377 -7.39 6.74 -10.82
C ARG A 377 -6.98 5.48 -10.06
N VAL A 378 -5.78 4.97 -10.32
CA VAL A 378 -5.28 3.70 -9.76
C VAL A 378 -3.84 3.86 -9.31
N LEU A 379 -3.50 3.22 -8.19
CA LEU A 379 -2.11 3.17 -7.72
C LEU A 379 -1.34 2.12 -8.50
N SER A 380 -0.20 2.53 -9.04
CA SER A 380 0.74 1.64 -9.72
C SER A 380 1.56 0.80 -8.73
N PRO A 381 2.24 -0.24 -9.20
CA PRO A 381 3.20 -0.99 -8.38
C PRO A 381 4.29 -0.12 -7.77
N VAL A 382 4.71 0.96 -8.45
CA VAL A 382 5.70 1.92 -7.96
C VAL A 382 5.15 2.69 -6.77
N GLU A 383 3.95 3.26 -6.89
CA GLU A 383 3.34 4.05 -5.81
C GLU A 383 3.00 3.18 -4.59
N LEU A 384 2.48 1.98 -4.81
CA LEU A 384 2.30 0.99 -3.74
C LEU A 384 3.64 0.59 -3.11
N GLY A 385 4.72 0.54 -3.89
CA GLY A 385 6.08 0.32 -3.41
C GLY A 385 6.55 1.43 -2.48
N ILE A 386 6.37 2.68 -2.88
CA ILE A 386 6.71 3.86 -2.07
C ILE A 386 5.91 3.89 -0.77
N LEU A 387 4.60 3.60 -0.81
CA LEU A 387 3.79 3.51 0.41
C LEU A 387 4.32 2.45 1.39
N ARG A 388 4.83 1.31 0.90
CA ARG A 388 5.47 0.30 1.77
C ARG A 388 6.77 0.82 2.37
N ASP A 389 7.57 1.58 1.63
CA ASP A 389 8.79 2.20 2.13
C ASP A 389 8.48 3.24 3.23
N LEU A 390 7.36 3.95 3.11
CA LEU A 390 6.84 4.85 4.15
C LEU A 390 6.31 4.11 5.40
N GLY A 391 6.27 2.77 5.36
CA GLY A 391 5.91 1.91 6.47
C GLY A 391 4.45 1.45 6.47
N TYR A 392 3.66 1.81 5.45
CA TYR A 392 2.29 1.34 5.33
C TYR A 392 2.24 -0.14 4.98
N THR A 393 1.21 -0.82 5.48
CA THR A 393 0.78 -2.06 4.86
C THR A 393 -0.31 -1.73 3.86
N VAL A 394 -0.02 -1.96 2.58
CA VAL A 394 -0.93 -1.68 1.47
C VAL A 394 -1.32 -2.94 0.73
N VAL A 395 -2.59 -2.99 0.34
CA VAL A 395 -3.18 -4.06 -0.44
C VAL A 395 -3.44 -3.58 -1.87
N ASN A 396 -3.19 -4.46 -2.83
CA ASN A 396 -3.53 -4.17 -4.22
C ASN A 396 -5.02 -4.44 -4.38
N GLN A 397 -5.85 -3.40 -4.34
CA GLN A 397 -7.27 -3.56 -4.57
C GLN A 397 -7.55 -3.63 -6.07
N PRO A 398 -8.31 -4.63 -6.56
CA PRO A 398 -8.97 -4.44 -7.83
C PRO A 398 -9.88 -3.23 -7.69
N VAL A 399 -9.81 -2.29 -8.64
CA VAL A 399 -10.68 -1.12 -8.66
C VAL A 399 -12.10 -1.60 -8.48
N SER A 400 -12.72 -1.24 -7.35
CA SER A 400 -14.16 -1.26 -7.24
C SER A 400 -14.65 -0.29 -8.29
N ILE A 401 -14.99 -0.80 -9.48
CA ILE A 401 -15.89 -0.08 -10.37
C ILE A 401 -17.21 -0.09 -9.62
N ALA A 402 -17.39 0.87 -8.71
CA ALA A 402 -18.66 1.17 -8.09
C ALA A 402 -19.59 1.75 -9.17
N ALA A 403 -19.97 0.92 -10.13
CA ALA A 403 -20.97 1.18 -11.14
C ALA A 403 -21.55 -0.16 -11.63
N ALA A 404 -22.40 -0.81 -10.80
CA ALA A 404 -23.54 -1.62 -11.26
C ALA A 404 -24.28 -2.32 -10.09
N ALA A 405 -24.98 -1.59 -9.23
CA ALA A 405 -26.01 -2.20 -8.37
C ALA A 405 -27.25 -1.32 -8.12
N PHE A 406 -27.46 -0.28 -8.92
CA PHE A 406 -28.74 0.44 -8.96
C PHE A 406 -29.33 0.35 -10.37
N GLY A 407 -30.16 -0.65 -10.62
CA GLY A 407 -30.85 -0.72 -11.92
C GLY A 407 -31.44 -2.04 -12.39
N PHE A 408 -31.99 -2.89 -11.52
CA PHE A 408 -32.96 -3.92 -11.97
C PHE A 408 -34.25 -3.88 -11.15
N LEU A 409 -34.92 -2.72 -11.18
CA LEU A 409 -36.38 -2.68 -11.06
C LEU A 409 -36.97 -3.03 -12.44
N PHE A 410 -37.06 -4.33 -12.76
CA PHE A 410 -37.98 -4.74 -13.82
C PHE A 410 -39.40 -4.55 -13.30
N VAL A 411 -40.00 -3.43 -13.72
CA VAL A 411 -41.44 -3.19 -13.68
C VAL A 411 -42.12 -4.35 -14.40
N ARG A 412 -42.75 -5.21 -13.62
CA ARG A 412 -43.72 -6.21 -14.06
C ARG A 412 -44.91 -5.50 -14.71
N ARG A 413 -44.82 -5.20 -16.00
CA ARG A 413 -45.97 -4.71 -16.78
C ARG A 413 -46.86 -5.90 -17.13
N MET A 414 -47.86 -6.14 -16.29
CA MET A 414 -49.02 -6.96 -16.63
C MET A 414 -49.64 -6.44 -17.93
N ARG A 415 -49.66 -7.26 -18.98
CA ARG A 415 -50.65 -7.13 -20.07
C ARG A 415 -51.74 -8.17 -19.82
N ARG A 416 -52.89 -7.70 -19.34
CA ARG A 416 -54.18 -8.40 -19.52
C ARG A 416 -54.67 -8.09 -20.95
N ARG A 417 -54.85 -9.15 -21.73
CA ARG A 417 -55.98 -9.54 -22.62
C ARG A 417 -56.67 -8.50 -23.52
N PRO A 418 -57.20 -8.92 -24.69
CA PRO A 418 -58.41 -9.78 -24.74
C PRO A 418 -58.14 -11.29 -24.73
#